data_AF-A0A3D3W591-F1
#
_entry.id   AF-A0A3D3W591-F1
#
_cell.length_a   1.000
_cell.length_b   1.000
_cell.length_c   1.000
_cell.angle_alpha   90.00
_cell.angle_beta   90.00
_cell.angle_gamma   90.00
#
_symmetry.space_group_name_H-M   'P 1'
#
loop_
_entity.id
_entity.type
_entity.pdbx_description
1 polymer ?
#
loop_
_entity_poly.entity_id
_entity_poly.type
_entity_poly.pdbx_seq_one_letter_code
_entity_poly.pdbx_strand_id
1 'polypeptide(L)'
;MGFRGYTAQMKRLAAADSDSAQPATATTRSTTTAPASRRTAALFNLDADNDDQPQTTQTPAPATSSTLTTAPAVPAGTLDIHSAPSILQQLQQTPAVILEPVLTGHTVRERQLTAAAISDGQSVWQLNLADNTALRQLLLQFLSTYAGELCVCSAKPLCHALLNAGCQLPRNLFDASIADYLVDAGARGHELSDIADRYAPDLGHAAPTTTPRKPRQQVMFADDDQPTTATTETAVHAAERRLQTLLAVLPGLRDALQSAELQDLYRQLEEPLIRILARMEHAGITVAAEELQRQSRAAGTLIERLTAEIYEIAGHEFNIDSPKQLAQVLFTELKLPVIKRTQTGVSTDQEVLEELSLQHPLPRQILERRHLIKLQGTYLDALPALRNSHTGRIHATFHQTVAATGRLSSSDPNLQNIPVRTEEGRKIRRAFVAEPGTKLVSADYSQI
;
A
#
# COMPACT_ATOMS: atom_id res chain seq x y z
N MET A 1 34.21 3.21 8.67
CA MET A 1 33.96 4.25 9.70
C MET A 1 32.65 4.92 9.32
N GLY A 2 31.60 4.78 10.13
CA GLY A 2 30.28 5.34 9.81
C GLY A 2 29.14 4.42 10.22
N PHE A 3 28.88 4.35 11.53
CA PHE A 3 27.62 3.84 12.13
C PHE A 3 27.52 4.25 13.60
N ARG A 4 28.66 4.63 14.23
CA ARG A 4 28.72 5.15 15.61
C ARG A 4 28.36 6.64 15.78
N GLY A 5 28.27 7.41 14.69
CA GLY A 5 27.93 8.85 14.75
C GLY A 5 26.43 9.12 14.95
N TYR A 6 25.58 8.32 14.30
CA TYR A 6 24.13 8.55 14.24
C TYR A 6 23.44 8.33 15.60
N THR A 7 23.96 7.42 16.43
CA THR A 7 23.43 7.13 17.77
C THR A 7 23.75 8.21 18.81
N ALA A 8 24.77 9.04 18.57
CA ALA A 8 25.17 10.12 19.48
C ALA A 8 24.32 11.38 19.30
N GLN A 9 23.78 11.61 18.10
CA GLN A 9 22.95 12.78 17.79
C GLN A 9 21.51 12.61 18.30
N MET A 10 20.95 11.40 18.20
CA MET A 10 19.64 11.06 18.79
C MET A 10 19.63 11.10 20.33
N LYS A 11 20.75 10.78 20.99
CA LYS A 11 20.87 10.89 22.46
C LYS A 11 20.98 12.34 22.96
N ARG A 12 21.36 13.31 22.12
CA ARG A 12 21.40 14.73 22.51
C ARG A 12 20.04 15.41 22.36
N LEU A 13 19.24 14.99 21.38
CA LEU A 13 17.87 15.49 21.20
C LEU A 13 16.92 14.98 22.29
N ALA A 14 17.08 13.74 22.75
CA ALA A 14 16.28 13.18 23.86
C ALA A 14 16.66 13.72 25.25
N ALA A 15 17.79 14.43 25.39
CA ALA A 15 18.26 14.99 26.66
C ALA A 15 17.95 16.50 26.83
N ALA A 16 17.37 17.13 25.81
CA ALA A 16 17.02 18.56 25.84
C ALA A 16 15.58 18.84 26.33
N ASP A 17 14.75 17.80 26.51
CA ASP A 17 13.34 17.91 26.91
C ASP A 17 13.06 17.52 28.37
N SER A 18 14.10 17.44 29.22
CA SER A 18 13.94 17.03 30.62
C SER A 18 14.61 17.98 31.62
N ASP A 19 14.43 19.29 31.45
CA ASP A 19 14.97 20.26 32.41
C ASP A 19 13.98 21.39 32.75
N SER A 20 12.95 21.03 33.53
CA SER A 20 12.22 22.01 34.36
C SER A 20 11.51 21.34 35.54
N ALA A 21 12.27 20.98 36.58
CA ALA A 21 11.74 20.87 37.94
C ALA A 21 12.88 20.94 38.97
N GLN A 22 13.01 22.08 39.65
CA GLN A 22 13.87 22.22 40.82
C GLN A 22 13.27 21.52 42.05
N PRO A 23 14.09 21.11 43.03
CA PRO A 23 13.70 20.19 44.10
C PRO A 23 13.23 20.91 45.37
N ALA A 24 12.30 20.28 46.10
CA ALA A 24 12.01 20.59 47.50
C ALA A 24 12.50 19.45 48.41
N THR A 25 13.07 19.86 49.54
CA THR A 25 13.91 19.12 50.49
C THR A 25 13.16 18.24 51.51
N ALA A 26 13.76 17.08 51.81
CA ALA A 26 13.91 16.37 53.09
C ALA A 26 12.69 15.98 53.96
N THR A 27 12.59 14.71 54.40
CA THR A 27 13.13 14.20 55.71
C THR A 27 12.60 12.78 56.07
N THR A 28 13.53 11.87 56.39
CA THR A 28 13.51 10.67 57.30
C THR A 28 12.63 9.40 57.14
N ARG A 29 13.39 8.28 57.05
CA ARG A 29 13.42 7.02 57.85
C ARG A 29 12.42 5.85 57.63
N SER A 30 13.09 4.69 57.47
CA SER A 30 12.88 3.37 58.14
C SER A 30 12.22 2.21 57.37
N THR A 31 13.05 1.19 57.10
CA THR A 31 12.87 -0.29 57.22
C THR A 31 11.43 -0.83 57.20
N THR A 32 11.07 -1.88 56.45
CA THR A 32 11.50 -3.28 56.62
C THR A 32 10.86 -4.19 55.53
N THR A 33 11.49 -5.34 55.27
CA THR A 33 10.94 -6.65 54.79
C THR A 33 10.42 -6.85 53.35
N ALA A 34 11.04 -7.81 52.64
CA ALA A 34 10.51 -8.60 51.50
C ALA A 34 9.59 -9.75 52.03
N PRO A 35 8.79 -10.53 51.24
CA PRO A 35 9.21 -11.18 49.97
C PRO A 35 8.15 -11.44 48.86
N ALA A 36 8.68 -11.84 47.69
CA ALA A 36 8.19 -12.85 46.74
C ALA A 36 6.86 -12.69 45.94
N SER A 37 7.06 -12.66 44.60
CA SER A 37 6.49 -13.58 43.59
C SER A 37 5.40 -13.09 42.62
N ARG A 38 5.62 -13.54 41.38
CA ARG A 38 4.69 -13.88 40.28
C ARG A 38 4.34 -12.82 39.21
N ARG A 39 4.85 -13.20 38.02
CA ARG A 39 4.15 -13.38 36.73
C ARG A 39 3.89 -12.13 35.89
N THR A 40 4.79 -11.98 34.92
CA THR A 40 4.51 -11.69 33.53
C THR A 40 3.24 -12.40 33.01
N ALA A 41 2.29 -11.61 32.51
CA ALA A 41 1.23 -11.99 31.58
C ALA A 41 1.04 -10.77 30.65
N ALA A 42 1.57 -10.82 29.43
CA ALA A 42 0.86 -11.26 28.23
C ALA A 42 0.06 -10.09 27.59
N LEU A 43 0.79 -9.30 26.80
CA LEU A 43 0.28 -8.42 25.76
C LEU A 43 -0.23 -9.27 24.58
N PHE A 44 -1.54 -9.37 24.44
CA PHE A 44 -2.21 -9.66 23.18
C PHE A 44 -3.48 -8.81 23.17
N ASN A 45 -3.46 -7.71 22.41
CA ASN A 45 -4.68 -7.11 21.90
C ASN A 45 -4.50 -6.97 20.39
N LEU A 46 -5.29 -7.76 19.68
CA LEU A 46 -5.58 -7.63 18.26
C LEU A 46 -6.97 -7.01 18.24
N ASP A 47 -7.05 -5.69 18.08
CA ASP A 47 -7.98 -5.08 17.15
C ASP A 47 -7.67 -3.59 17.01
N ALA A 48 -7.70 -3.15 15.75
CA ALA A 48 -7.58 -1.77 15.35
C ALA A 48 -8.97 -1.13 15.52
N ASP A 49 -9.18 -0.43 16.62
CA ASP A 49 -10.25 0.54 16.74
C ASP A 49 -9.68 1.95 16.53
N ASN A 50 -10.19 2.58 15.47
CA ASN A 50 -9.86 3.91 15.01
C ASN A 50 -10.80 4.87 15.76
N ASP A 51 -10.37 5.35 16.93
CA ASP A 51 -11.08 6.38 17.70
C ASP A 51 -10.28 7.68 17.61
N ASP A 52 -10.57 8.47 16.58
CA ASP A 52 -9.94 9.75 16.30
C ASP A 52 -10.74 10.85 17.01
N GLN A 53 -10.27 11.28 18.18
CA GLN A 53 -10.73 12.54 18.79
C GLN A 53 -9.90 13.71 18.25
N PRO A 54 -10.54 14.84 17.88
CA PRO A 54 -9.85 15.95 17.24
C PRO A 54 -8.90 16.63 18.24
N GLN A 55 -7.61 16.34 18.13
CA GLN A 55 -6.59 17.17 18.76
C GLN A 55 -6.33 18.40 17.90
N THR A 56 -6.58 19.57 18.48
CA THR A 56 -6.27 20.87 17.92
C THR A 56 -4.75 21.05 17.79
N THR A 57 -4.20 20.71 16.63
CA THR A 57 -2.83 21.07 16.26
C THR A 57 -2.82 22.46 15.61
N GLN A 58 -2.04 23.37 16.19
CA GLN A 58 -1.79 24.71 15.67
C GLN A 58 -1.20 24.62 14.26
N THR A 59 -1.91 25.21 13.30
CA THR A 59 -1.45 25.45 11.93
C THR A 59 -0.15 26.26 11.96
N PRO A 60 0.96 25.81 11.33
CA PRO A 60 2.08 26.71 11.09
C PRO A 60 1.62 27.83 10.14
N ALA A 61 1.99 29.06 10.47
CA ALA A 61 1.57 30.27 9.77
C ALA A 61 1.88 30.18 8.26
N PRO A 62 0.97 30.66 7.38
CA PRO A 62 1.19 30.62 5.95
C PRO A 62 2.43 31.44 5.58
N ALA A 63 3.33 30.82 4.82
CA ALA A 63 4.40 31.52 4.14
C ALA A 63 3.79 32.68 3.34
N THR A 64 4.36 33.87 3.52
CA THR A 64 3.93 35.12 2.91
C THR A 64 3.75 34.98 1.40
N SER A 65 2.57 35.40 0.95
CA SER A 65 2.16 35.54 -0.45
C SER A 65 3.24 36.24 -1.30
N SER A 66 3.95 35.46 -2.13
CA SER A 66 4.59 35.96 -3.33
C SER A 66 3.64 35.71 -4.51
N THR A 67 3.06 36.78 -5.05
CA THR A 67 2.37 36.75 -6.34
C THR A 67 3.28 36.15 -7.41
N LEU A 68 3.02 34.92 -7.83
CA LEU A 68 3.75 34.26 -8.91
C LEU A 68 2.76 33.84 -10.00
N THR A 69 2.99 34.44 -11.16
CA THR A 69 2.37 34.19 -12.46
C THR A 69 2.25 32.70 -12.76
N THR A 70 1.06 32.25 -13.17
CA THR A 70 0.83 30.92 -13.77
C THR A 70 1.86 30.70 -14.87
N ALA A 71 2.76 29.73 -14.69
CA ALA A 71 3.76 29.40 -15.69
C ALA A 71 3.04 29.05 -17.01
N PRO A 72 3.44 29.63 -18.16
CA PRO A 72 2.83 29.30 -19.43
C PRO A 72 3.05 27.81 -19.75
N ALA A 73 2.02 27.16 -20.30
CA ALA A 73 2.11 25.75 -20.71
C ALA A 73 3.26 25.56 -21.71
N VAL A 74 4.05 24.50 -21.49
CA VAL A 74 5.20 24.18 -22.34
C VAL A 74 4.70 23.72 -23.72
N PRO A 75 5.27 24.16 -24.85
CA PRO A 75 4.79 23.76 -26.17
C PRO A 75 4.87 22.23 -26.36
N ALA A 76 3.79 21.65 -26.88
CA ALA A 76 3.66 20.22 -27.12
C ALA A 76 3.69 19.87 -28.61
N GLY A 77 4.40 18.80 -28.97
CA GLY A 77 4.42 18.20 -30.31
C GLY A 77 4.30 16.68 -30.25
N THR A 78 4.12 16.04 -31.41
CA THR A 78 4.10 14.57 -31.52
C THR A 78 5.49 14.06 -31.90
N LEU A 79 5.97 13.02 -31.21
CA LEU A 79 7.16 12.27 -31.58
C LEU A 79 6.77 11.11 -32.50
N ASP A 80 7.25 11.13 -33.74
CA ASP A 80 7.12 10.02 -34.66
C ASP A 80 8.41 9.19 -34.76
N ILE A 81 8.36 8.07 -35.46
CA ILE A 81 9.52 7.18 -35.61
C ILE A 81 10.72 7.84 -36.33
N HIS A 82 10.49 8.86 -37.15
CA HIS A 82 11.53 9.52 -37.94
C HIS A 82 12.29 10.57 -37.12
N SER A 83 11.57 11.30 -36.27
CA SER A 83 12.09 12.34 -35.39
C SER A 83 12.61 11.80 -34.05
N ALA A 84 12.10 10.64 -33.60
CA ALA A 84 12.44 10.05 -32.32
C ALA A 84 13.94 9.85 -32.07
N PRO A 85 14.76 9.30 -32.99
CA PRO A 85 16.18 9.09 -32.72
C PRO A 85 16.92 10.38 -32.35
N SER A 86 16.68 11.46 -33.11
CA SER A 86 17.34 12.76 -32.89
C SER A 86 16.91 13.40 -31.57
N ILE A 87 15.62 13.37 -31.27
CA ILE A 87 15.08 13.96 -30.04
C ILE A 87 15.50 13.15 -28.81
N LEU A 88 15.42 11.82 -28.86
CA LEU A 88 15.91 10.97 -27.77
C LEU A 88 17.43 11.14 -27.55
N GLN A 89 18.20 11.36 -28.61
CA GLN A 89 19.62 11.69 -28.50
C GLN A 89 19.86 13.05 -27.83
N GLN A 90 19.02 14.05 -28.12
CA GLN A 90 19.06 15.35 -27.43
C GLN A 90 18.71 15.18 -25.95
N LEU A 91 17.63 14.46 -25.63
CA LEU A 91 17.21 14.16 -24.26
C LEU A 91 18.27 13.38 -23.48
N GLN A 92 19.08 12.55 -24.15
CA GLN A 92 20.17 11.82 -23.52
C GLN A 92 21.22 12.77 -22.90
N GLN A 93 21.31 14.02 -23.36
CA GLN A 93 22.24 15.03 -22.86
C GLN A 93 21.63 15.97 -21.82
N THR A 94 20.33 15.88 -21.55
CA THR A 94 19.68 16.74 -20.55
C THR A 94 19.92 16.19 -19.15
N PRO A 95 20.05 17.06 -18.13
CA PRO A 95 20.29 16.62 -16.75
C PRO A 95 19.08 15.90 -16.14
N ALA A 96 17.88 16.25 -16.59
CA ALA A 96 16.63 15.61 -16.19
C ALA A 96 15.68 15.46 -17.37
N VAL A 97 14.83 14.44 -17.28
CA VAL A 97 13.73 14.16 -18.20
C VAL A 97 12.48 13.87 -17.38
N ILE A 98 11.38 14.48 -17.75
CA ILE A 98 10.07 14.23 -17.16
C ILE A 98 9.32 13.27 -18.08
N LEU A 99 8.72 12.24 -17.51
CA LEU A 99 7.97 11.22 -18.25
C LEU A 99 6.62 10.99 -17.57
N GLU A 100 5.56 11.01 -18.36
CA GLU A 100 4.25 10.49 -17.97
C GLU A 100 3.93 9.27 -18.82
N PRO A 101 4.07 8.05 -18.28
CA PRO A 101 3.79 6.82 -19.02
C PRO A 101 2.30 6.47 -19.01
N VAL A 102 1.80 5.97 -20.13
CA VAL A 102 0.49 5.30 -20.21
C VAL A 102 0.73 3.80 -20.23
N LEU A 103 0.23 3.13 -19.20
CA LEU A 103 0.45 1.70 -18.99
C LEU A 103 -0.87 0.92 -19.11
N THR A 104 -0.84 -0.20 -19.83
CA THR A 104 -1.91 -1.20 -19.82
C THR A 104 -1.54 -2.36 -18.90
N GLY A 105 -2.49 -3.29 -18.69
CA GLY A 105 -2.33 -4.43 -17.80
C GLY A 105 -2.65 -4.09 -16.35
N HIS A 106 -3.31 -5.00 -15.65
CA HIS A 106 -3.76 -4.78 -14.27
C HIS A 106 -2.78 -5.36 -13.25
N THR A 107 -2.03 -6.41 -13.61
CA THR A 107 -1.06 -7.07 -12.72
C THR A 107 0.39 -6.70 -13.05
N VAL A 108 1.30 -6.97 -12.10
CA VAL A 108 2.76 -6.74 -12.23
C VAL A 108 3.32 -7.32 -13.54
N ARG A 109 2.89 -8.52 -13.92
CA ARG A 109 3.41 -9.27 -15.08
C ARG A 109 2.76 -8.89 -16.41
N GLU A 110 1.69 -8.10 -16.38
CA GLU A 110 0.95 -7.68 -17.58
C GLU A 110 1.25 -6.23 -17.97
N ARG A 111 1.95 -5.47 -17.12
CA ARG A 111 2.25 -4.06 -17.38
C ARG A 111 3.00 -3.89 -18.69
N GLN A 112 2.45 -3.05 -19.57
CA GLN A 112 3.06 -2.67 -20.85
C GLN A 112 2.91 -1.17 -21.08
N LEU A 113 3.92 -0.57 -21.70
CA LEU A 113 3.93 0.84 -22.09
C LEU A 113 3.28 1.00 -23.48
N THR A 114 2.17 1.73 -23.56
CA THR A 114 1.37 1.89 -24.79
C THR A 114 1.31 3.32 -25.30
N ALA A 115 1.58 4.30 -24.45
CA ALA A 115 1.82 5.69 -24.83
C ALA A 115 2.67 6.37 -23.77
N ALA A 116 3.18 7.56 -24.06
CA ALA A 116 3.84 8.41 -23.08
C ALA A 116 3.78 9.88 -23.50
N ALA A 117 3.96 10.78 -22.55
CA ALA A 117 4.47 12.11 -22.80
C ALA A 117 5.87 12.23 -22.18
N ILE A 118 6.81 12.87 -22.87
CA ILE A 118 8.19 13.08 -22.40
C ILE A 118 8.55 14.56 -22.53
N SER A 119 9.40 15.07 -21.64
CA SER A 119 9.82 16.47 -21.66
C SER A 119 11.23 16.66 -21.10
N ASP A 120 11.93 17.67 -21.59
CA ASP A 120 13.17 18.22 -21.02
C ASP A 120 12.93 19.45 -20.12
N GLY A 121 11.66 19.80 -19.89
CA GLY A 121 11.24 21.01 -19.18
C GLY A 121 11.00 22.23 -20.09
N GLN A 122 11.43 22.19 -21.35
CA GLN A 122 11.22 23.28 -22.33
C GLN A 122 10.29 22.89 -23.47
N SER A 123 10.16 21.61 -23.77
CA SER A 123 9.24 21.09 -24.78
C SER A 123 8.62 19.78 -24.31
N VAL A 124 7.40 19.49 -24.76
CA VAL A 124 6.70 18.24 -24.49
C VAL A 124 6.54 17.47 -25.80
N TRP A 125 6.85 16.18 -25.77
CA TRP A 125 6.64 15.28 -26.90
C TRP A 125 5.70 14.15 -26.51
N GLN A 126 4.64 13.99 -27.29
CA GLN A 126 3.66 12.93 -27.18
C GLN A 126 4.11 11.69 -27.99
N LEU A 127 4.02 10.51 -27.41
CA LEU A 127 4.37 9.25 -28.04
C LEU A 127 3.17 8.30 -28.04
N ASN A 128 2.68 7.94 -29.22
CA ASN A 128 1.75 6.83 -29.39
C ASN A 128 2.55 5.56 -29.71
N LEU A 129 2.51 4.57 -28.81
CA LEU A 129 3.32 3.36 -28.89
C LEU A 129 2.48 2.11 -29.15
N ALA A 130 1.14 2.19 -29.09
CA ALA A 130 0.24 1.04 -29.09
C ALA A 130 0.44 0.17 -30.33
N ASP A 131 0.56 0.79 -31.50
CA ASP A 131 0.75 0.12 -32.80
C ASP A 131 2.16 0.33 -33.38
N ASN A 132 3.05 1.01 -32.65
CA ASN A 132 4.41 1.32 -33.11
C ASN A 132 5.48 0.62 -32.28
N THR A 133 5.72 -0.65 -32.58
CA THR A 133 6.70 -1.50 -31.86
C THR A 133 8.12 -0.93 -31.94
N ALA A 134 8.51 -0.36 -33.09
CA ALA A 134 9.85 0.22 -33.26
C ALA A 134 10.04 1.44 -32.36
N LEU A 135 9.06 2.34 -32.33
CA LEU A 135 9.11 3.53 -31.45
C LEU A 135 9.09 3.12 -29.97
N ARG A 136 8.31 2.10 -29.62
CA ARG A 136 8.28 1.53 -28.27
C ARG A 136 9.65 1.01 -27.85
N GLN A 137 10.31 0.24 -28.72
CA GLN A 137 11.65 -0.28 -28.47
C GLN A 137 12.68 0.83 -28.30
N LEU A 138 12.62 1.89 -29.14
CA LEU A 138 13.50 3.05 -29.01
C LEU A 138 13.31 3.74 -27.65
N LEU A 139 12.07 3.98 -27.22
CA LEU A 139 11.80 4.59 -25.92
C LEU A 139 12.27 3.70 -24.77
N LEU A 140 11.97 2.39 -24.79
CA LEU A 140 12.40 1.46 -23.76
C LEU A 140 13.94 1.39 -23.66
N GLN A 141 14.62 1.40 -24.80
CA GLN A 141 16.08 1.45 -24.86
C GLN A 141 16.60 2.77 -24.25
N PHE A 142 16.03 3.91 -24.64
CA PHE A 142 16.36 5.22 -24.08
C PHE A 142 16.22 5.21 -22.56
N LEU A 143 15.07 4.80 -22.02
CA LEU A 143 14.81 4.76 -20.58
C LEU A 143 15.79 3.84 -19.82
N SER A 144 16.26 2.77 -20.48
CA SER A 144 17.24 1.84 -19.90
C SER A 144 18.65 2.43 -19.83
N THR A 145 19.00 3.34 -20.75
CA THR A 145 20.35 3.90 -20.89
C THR A 145 20.47 5.34 -20.42
N TYR A 146 19.35 6.02 -20.13
CA TYR A 146 19.36 7.40 -19.68
C TYR A 146 20.07 7.53 -18.33
N ALA A 147 21.07 8.40 -18.28
CA ALA A 147 21.94 8.58 -17.12
C ALA A 147 21.53 9.75 -16.22
N GLY A 148 20.77 10.70 -16.76
CA GLY A 148 20.21 11.82 -16.01
C GLY A 148 19.06 11.38 -15.10
N GLU A 149 18.43 12.36 -14.46
CA GLU A 149 17.30 12.12 -13.56
C GLU A 149 15.99 11.93 -14.33
N LEU A 150 15.36 10.77 -14.19
CA LEU A 150 14.04 10.50 -14.76
C LEU A 150 12.94 10.81 -13.73
N CYS A 151 12.20 11.89 -13.96
CA CYS A 151 11.10 12.34 -13.10
C CYS A 151 9.77 11.75 -13.57
N VAL A 152 9.02 11.14 -12.66
CA VAL A 152 7.75 10.45 -12.90
C VAL A 152 6.84 10.63 -11.68
N CYS A 153 5.53 10.51 -11.85
CA CYS A 153 4.61 10.35 -10.73
C CYS A 153 4.27 8.85 -10.61
N SER A 154 4.66 8.19 -9.50
CA SER A 154 4.55 6.73 -9.34
C SER A 154 5.39 5.92 -10.34
N ALA A 155 6.67 5.76 -10.04
CA ALA A 155 7.69 5.13 -10.89
C ALA A 155 7.59 3.60 -10.99
N LYS A 156 7.06 2.94 -9.96
CA LYS A 156 7.11 1.47 -9.85
C LYS A 156 6.34 0.74 -10.97
N PRO A 157 5.13 1.17 -11.39
CA PRO A 157 4.46 0.61 -12.56
C PRO A 157 5.29 0.69 -13.86
N LEU A 158 6.03 1.77 -14.08
CA LEU A 158 6.96 1.90 -15.22
C LEU A 158 8.10 0.88 -15.11
N CYS A 159 8.64 0.67 -13.91
CA CYS A 159 9.65 -0.35 -13.66
C CYS A 159 9.14 -1.76 -14.01
N HIS A 160 7.88 -2.08 -13.73
CA HIS A 160 7.28 -3.35 -14.15
C HIS A 160 7.21 -3.49 -15.68
N ALA A 161 6.80 -2.44 -16.39
CA ALA A 161 6.75 -2.45 -17.85
C ALA A 161 8.15 -2.66 -18.47
N LEU A 162 9.19 -2.03 -17.91
CA LEU A 162 10.58 -2.25 -18.33
C LEU A 162 11.05 -3.68 -18.07
N LEU A 163 10.77 -4.24 -16.88
CA LEU A 163 11.14 -5.62 -16.56
C LEU A 163 10.43 -6.64 -17.47
N ASN A 164 9.15 -6.43 -17.75
CA ASN A 164 8.37 -7.28 -18.67
C ASN A 164 8.91 -7.21 -20.11
N ALA A 165 9.50 -6.07 -20.51
CA ALA A 165 10.18 -5.90 -21.78
C ALA A 165 11.63 -6.41 -21.81
N GLY A 166 12.15 -6.95 -20.69
CA GLY A 166 13.53 -7.40 -20.57
C GLY A 166 14.57 -6.27 -20.48
N CYS A 167 14.12 -5.06 -20.15
CA CYS A 167 14.93 -3.86 -20.08
C CYS A 167 15.58 -3.65 -18.71
N GLN A 168 16.66 -2.85 -18.67
CA GLN A 168 17.26 -2.43 -17.41
C GLN A 168 16.40 -1.34 -16.76
N LEU A 169 16.39 -1.32 -15.42
CA LEU A 169 15.67 -0.29 -14.68
C LEU A 169 16.45 1.04 -14.67
N PRO A 170 15.77 2.20 -14.71
CA PRO A 170 16.43 3.51 -14.71
C PRO A 170 17.21 3.71 -13.41
N ARG A 171 18.42 4.26 -13.49
CA ARG A 171 19.34 4.34 -12.33
C ARG A 171 19.04 5.51 -11.39
N ASN A 172 18.45 6.58 -11.91
CA ASN A 172 18.20 7.81 -11.16
C ASN A 172 16.75 8.23 -11.39
N LEU A 173 15.89 7.99 -10.40
CA LEU A 173 14.48 8.30 -10.45
C LEU A 173 14.14 9.47 -9.51
N PHE A 174 13.23 10.32 -9.96
CA PHE A 174 12.50 11.21 -9.07
C PHE A 174 11.01 10.85 -9.10
N ASP A 175 10.50 10.22 -8.03
CA ASP A 175 9.10 9.85 -7.88
C ASP A 175 8.36 10.92 -7.07
N ALA A 176 7.51 11.69 -7.73
CA ALA A 176 6.75 12.76 -7.10
C ALA A 176 5.80 12.27 -6.00
N SER A 177 5.22 11.07 -6.14
CA SER A 177 4.31 10.50 -5.14
C SER A 177 5.04 10.15 -3.84
N ILE A 178 6.25 9.60 -3.95
CA ILE A 178 7.09 9.27 -2.79
C ILE A 178 7.66 10.55 -2.16
N ALA A 179 8.12 11.51 -2.96
CA ALA A 179 8.63 12.77 -2.44
C ALA A 179 7.55 13.54 -1.65
N ASP A 180 6.32 13.59 -2.16
CA ASP A 180 5.20 14.23 -1.46
C ASP A 180 4.79 13.45 -0.20
N TYR A 181 4.80 12.12 -0.24
CA TYR A 181 4.58 11.28 0.94
C TYR A 181 5.61 11.53 2.05
N LEU A 182 6.88 11.74 1.70
CA LEU A 182 7.89 12.08 2.70
C LEU A 182 7.62 13.44 3.36
N VAL A 183 7.15 14.42 2.58
CA VAL A 183 6.82 15.76 3.11
C VAL A 183 5.61 15.70 4.05
N ASP A 184 4.56 14.95 3.70
CA ASP A 184 3.37 14.80 4.54
C ASP A 184 2.75 13.40 4.45
N ALA A 185 3.25 12.46 5.25
CA ALA A 185 2.76 11.08 5.27
C ALA A 185 1.31 10.93 5.79
N GLY A 186 0.75 11.98 6.41
CA GLY A 186 -0.63 12.01 6.91
C GLY A 186 -1.64 12.56 5.89
N ALA A 187 -1.18 12.98 4.71
CA ALA A 187 -2.05 13.54 3.69
C ALA A 187 -3.11 12.53 3.19
N ARG A 188 -4.21 13.07 2.65
CA ARG A 188 -5.34 12.25 2.16
C ARG A 188 -5.00 11.35 0.97
N GLY A 189 -3.91 11.64 0.26
CA GLY A 189 -3.47 10.92 -0.94
C GLY A 189 -2.21 11.55 -1.55
N HIS A 190 -1.51 10.75 -2.35
CA HIS A 190 -0.23 11.08 -3.01
C HIS A 190 -0.31 10.87 -4.52
N GLU A 191 -1.52 10.94 -5.08
CA GLU A 191 -1.72 10.92 -6.53
C GLU A 191 -1.40 12.31 -7.11
N LEU A 192 -1.10 12.37 -8.41
CA LEU A 192 -0.74 13.63 -9.07
C LEU A 192 -1.77 14.74 -8.87
N SER A 193 -3.06 14.41 -8.79
CA SER A 193 -4.12 15.38 -8.49
C SER A 193 -3.99 15.98 -7.08
N ASP A 194 -3.70 15.14 -6.08
CA ASP A 194 -3.54 15.60 -4.69
C ASP A 194 -2.29 16.49 -4.55
N ILE A 195 -1.21 16.13 -5.27
CA ILE A 195 0.03 16.91 -5.34
C ILE A 195 -0.23 18.25 -6.05
N ALA A 196 -0.99 18.25 -7.13
CA ALA A 196 -1.35 19.46 -7.86
C ALA A 196 -2.12 20.46 -6.98
N ASP A 197 -3.08 19.98 -6.18
CA ASP A 197 -3.83 20.84 -5.26
C ASP A 197 -2.93 21.51 -4.21
N ARG A 198 -1.83 20.87 -3.82
CA ARG A 198 -0.87 21.40 -2.84
C ARG A 198 0.14 22.38 -3.45
N TYR A 199 0.74 22.03 -4.60
CA TYR A 199 1.89 22.75 -5.15
C TYR A 199 1.57 23.60 -6.38
N ALA A 200 0.41 23.41 -7.00
CA ALA A 200 -0.03 24.18 -8.16
C ALA A 200 -1.57 24.38 -8.19
N PRO A 201 -2.17 24.96 -7.13
CA PRO A 201 -3.63 25.08 -6.98
C PRO A 201 -4.29 25.90 -8.11
N ASP A 202 -3.54 26.82 -8.73
CA ASP A 202 -4.03 27.70 -9.79
C ASP A 202 -4.24 26.99 -11.14
N LEU A 203 -3.75 25.75 -11.31
CA LEU A 203 -3.97 24.98 -12.55
C LEU A 203 -5.42 24.51 -12.74
N GLY A 204 -6.25 24.57 -11.68
CA GLY A 204 -7.57 23.95 -11.66
C GLY A 204 -7.49 22.42 -11.72
N HIS A 205 -8.58 21.71 -11.37
CA HIS A 205 -8.63 20.23 -11.29
C HIS A 205 -8.59 19.56 -12.68
N ALA A 206 -7.47 19.73 -13.39
CA ALA A 206 -7.26 19.27 -14.75
C ALA A 206 -6.49 17.94 -14.83
N ALA A 207 -6.24 17.23 -13.73
CA ALA A 207 -5.67 15.90 -13.77
C ALA A 207 -6.80 14.85 -13.90
N PRO A 208 -7.07 14.26 -15.08
CA PRO A 208 -7.91 13.08 -15.14
C PRO A 208 -7.29 11.97 -14.29
N THR A 209 -8.07 11.45 -13.33
CA THR A 209 -7.69 10.31 -12.51
C THR A 209 -7.60 9.07 -13.39
N THR A 210 -6.54 8.28 -13.26
CA THR A 210 -6.32 7.03 -14.04
C THR A 210 -7.26 5.89 -13.61
N THR A 211 -7.98 6.08 -12.51
CA THR A 211 -9.02 5.17 -12.02
C THR A 211 -10.29 5.95 -11.68
N PRO A 212 -11.46 5.57 -12.19
CA PRO A 212 -12.71 6.12 -11.70
C PRO A 212 -12.83 5.78 -10.22
N ARG A 213 -12.81 6.79 -9.36
CA ARG A 213 -13.02 6.65 -7.92
C ARG A 213 -14.49 6.27 -7.69
N LYS A 214 -14.82 4.98 -7.70
CA LYS A 214 -16.13 4.52 -7.23
C LYS A 214 -16.27 4.96 -5.76
N PRO A 215 -17.31 5.72 -5.39
CA PRO A 215 -17.57 6.01 -3.98
C PRO A 215 -17.78 4.69 -3.24
N ARG A 216 -17.21 4.57 -2.04
CA ARG A 216 -17.47 3.47 -1.09
C ARG A 216 -18.91 3.57 -0.59
N GLN A 217 -19.87 3.15 -1.41
CA GLN A 217 -21.22 2.81 -0.98
C GLN A 217 -21.64 1.50 -1.65
N GLN A 218 -22.22 0.63 -0.84
CA GLN A 218 -22.76 -0.67 -1.21
C GLN A 218 -23.57 -0.60 -2.50
N VAL A 219 -23.17 -1.37 -3.51
CA VAL A 219 -24.08 -1.78 -4.58
C VAL A 219 -24.03 -3.30 -4.64
N MET A 220 -25.01 -3.90 -3.99
CA MET A 220 -25.55 -5.22 -4.35
C MET A 220 -26.00 -5.15 -5.80
N PHE A 221 -25.53 -6.10 -6.62
CA PHE A 221 -26.06 -6.51 -7.92
C PHE A 221 -26.50 -5.37 -8.87
N ALA A 222 -25.59 -4.95 -9.75
CA ALA A 222 -25.95 -4.47 -11.08
C ALA A 222 -24.78 -4.76 -12.03
N ASP A 223 -24.98 -5.75 -12.91
CA ASP A 223 -24.28 -5.84 -14.19
C ASP A 223 -24.60 -4.56 -14.98
N ASP A 224 -23.58 -3.73 -15.21
CA ASP A 224 -23.51 -2.90 -16.40
C ASP A 224 -22.03 -2.64 -16.71
N ASP A 225 -21.49 -3.59 -17.47
CA ASP A 225 -20.14 -3.63 -17.99
C ASP A 225 -20.12 -2.82 -19.30
N GLN A 226 -19.90 -1.50 -19.19
CA GLN A 226 -19.58 -0.65 -20.34
C GLN A 226 -18.15 -0.12 -20.17
N PRO A 227 -17.16 -0.68 -20.87
CA PRO A 227 -15.82 -0.11 -20.91
C PRO A 227 -15.91 1.21 -21.70
N THR A 228 -15.66 2.33 -21.04
CA THR A 228 -15.36 3.58 -21.74
C THR A 228 -14.02 3.38 -22.45
N THR A 229 -14.04 2.93 -23.70
CA THR A 229 -12.86 2.76 -24.54
C THR A 229 -12.27 4.13 -24.83
N ALA A 230 -11.41 4.63 -23.96
CA ALA A 230 -10.52 5.73 -24.31
C ALA A 230 -9.70 5.29 -25.53
N THR A 231 -9.80 6.02 -26.64
CA THR A 231 -8.96 5.79 -27.81
C THR A 231 -7.50 6.08 -27.46
N THR A 232 -6.54 5.51 -28.20
CA THR A 232 -5.12 5.75 -27.96
C THR A 232 -4.76 7.25 -28.01
N GLU A 233 -5.44 8.02 -28.86
CA GLU A 233 -5.28 9.48 -28.96
C GLU A 233 -5.73 10.22 -27.69
N THR A 234 -6.85 9.82 -27.07
CA THR A 234 -7.28 10.46 -25.81
C THR A 234 -6.35 10.12 -24.66
N ALA A 235 -5.77 8.91 -24.65
CA ALA A 235 -4.77 8.51 -23.66
C ALA A 235 -3.47 9.31 -23.79
N VAL A 236 -2.99 9.57 -25.01
CA VAL A 236 -1.79 10.37 -25.28
C VAL A 236 -1.98 11.82 -24.82
N HIS A 237 -3.12 12.44 -25.14
CA HIS A 237 -3.44 13.79 -24.67
C HIS A 237 -3.61 13.88 -23.15
N ALA A 238 -4.18 12.84 -22.52
CA ALA A 238 -4.26 12.78 -21.06
C ALA A 238 -2.87 12.70 -20.41
N ALA A 239 -1.94 11.93 -21.01
CA ALA A 239 -0.56 11.85 -20.55
C ALA A 239 0.18 13.19 -20.68
N GLU A 240 0.00 13.91 -21.79
CA GLU A 240 0.56 15.26 -21.95
C GLU A 240 0.07 16.22 -20.87
N ARG A 241 -1.24 16.28 -20.62
CA ARG A 241 -1.81 17.12 -19.57
C ARG A 241 -1.25 16.79 -18.19
N ARG A 242 -1.15 15.51 -17.87
CA ARG A 242 -0.56 15.04 -16.60
C ARG A 242 0.92 15.38 -16.52
N LEU A 243 1.68 15.29 -17.62
CA LEU A 243 3.07 15.73 -17.67
C LEU A 243 3.19 17.25 -17.41
N GLN A 244 2.32 18.07 -17.98
CA GLN A 244 2.30 19.52 -17.74
C GLN A 244 2.02 19.82 -16.25
N THR A 245 1.08 19.10 -15.64
CA THR A 245 0.85 19.18 -14.19
C THR A 245 2.09 18.77 -13.41
N LEU A 246 2.76 17.69 -13.80
CA LEU A 246 3.99 17.23 -13.15
C LEU A 246 5.10 18.30 -13.25
N LEU A 247 5.30 18.92 -14.42
CA LEU A 247 6.24 20.02 -14.59
C LEU A 247 5.97 21.19 -13.64
N ALA A 248 4.71 21.54 -13.46
CA ALA A 248 4.32 22.66 -12.61
C ALA A 248 4.51 22.38 -11.11
N VAL A 249 4.30 21.14 -10.64
CA VAL A 249 4.44 20.79 -9.22
C VAL A 249 5.88 20.50 -8.81
N LEU A 250 6.73 20.04 -9.73
CA LEU A 250 8.10 19.59 -9.43
C LEU A 250 8.96 20.62 -8.69
N PRO A 251 8.98 21.93 -9.06
CA PRO A 251 9.78 22.92 -8.33
C PRO A 251 9.35 23.04 -6.87
N GLY A 252 8.06 23.27 -6.62
CA GLY A 252 7.52 23.43 -5.26
C GLY A 252 7.70 22.18 -4.39
N LEU A 253 7.52 21.00 -4.99
CA LEU A 253 7.73 19.73 -4.30
C LEU A 253 9.20 19.51 -3.91
N ARG A 254 10.14 19.89 -4.78
CA ARG A 254 11.57 19.80 -4.48
C ARG A 254 11.98 20.77 -3.38
N ASP A 255 11.46 22.00 -3.42
CA ASP A 255 11.71 23.01 -2.39
C ASP A 255 11.15 22.55 -1.04
N ALA A 256 9.96 21.92 -1.02
CA ALA A 256 9.39 21.34 0.19
C ALA A 256 10.24 20.19 0.74
N LEU A 257 10.66 19.25 -0.11
CA LEU A 257 11.53 18.14 0.29
C LEU A 257 12.89 18.64 0.82
N GLN A 258 13.43 19.71 0.23
CA GLN A 258 14.64 20.37 0.68
C GLN A 258 14.45 21.06 2.03
N SER A 259 13.38 21.84 2.17
CA SER A 259 13.07 22.59 3.38
C SER A 259 12.79 21.68 4.58
N ALA A 260 12.27 20.48 4.33
CA ALA A 260 12.09 19.43 5.33
C ALA A 260 13.38 18.63 5.63
N GLU A 261 14.49 18.90 4.94
CA GLU A 261 15.76 18.16 5.07
C GLU A 261 15.65 16.65 4.76
N LEU A 262 14.70 16.25 3.89
CA LEU A 262 14.40 14.85 3.59
C LEU A 262 15.08 14.33 2.31
N GLN A 263 15.92 15.14 1.66
CA GLN A 263 16.60 14.76 0.43
C GLN A 263 17.47 13.51 0.59
N ASP A 264 18.22 13.40 1.68
CA ASP A 264 19.08 12.25 1.93
C ASP A 264 18.26 10.97 2.17
N LEU A 265 17.17 11.06 2.92
CA LEU A 265 16.25 9.94 3.12
C LEU A 265 15.65 9.47 1.78
N TYR A 266 15.18 10.42 0.97
CA TYR A 266 14.67 10.14 -0.36
C TYR A 266 15.72 9.44 -1.24
N ARG A 267 16.94 9.99 -1.35
CA ARG A 267 17.98 9.50 -2.26
C ARG A 267 18.64 8.21 -1.83
N GLN A 268 18.81 8.01 -0.53
CA GLN A 268 19.59 6.88 -0.01
C GLN A 268 18.71 5.67 0.34
N LEU A 269 17.41 5.90 0.62
CA LEU A 269 16.49 4.84 1.02
C LEU A 269 15.33 4.68 0.03
N GLU A 270 14.46 5.68 -0.08
CA GLU A 270 13.17 5.51 -0.77
C GLU A 270 13.31 5.31 -2.28
N GLU A 271 14.17 6.10 -2.94
CA GLU A 271 14.39 6.02 -4.39
C GLU A 271 15.03 4.69 -4.81
N PRO A 272 16.10 4.19 -4.15
CA PRO A 272 16.65 2.87 -4.46
C PRO A 272 15.65 1.74 -4.20
N LEU A 273 14.79 1.90 -3.19
CA LEU A 273 13.81 0.90 -2.79
C LEU A 273 12.76 0.65 -3.89
N ILE A 274 12.40 1.65 -4.69
CA ILE A 274 11.48 1.51 -5.85
C ILE A 274 11.90 0.33 -6.74
N ARG A 275 13.18 0.30 -7.13
CA ARG A 275 13.72 -0.72 -8.03
C ARG A 275 13.81 -2.09 -7.38
N ILE A 276 14.13 -2.12 -6.08
CA ILE A 276 14.21 -3.35 -5.30
C ILE A 276 12.82 -3.98 -5.21
N LEU A 277 11.81 -3.19 -4.83
CA LEU A 277 10.42 -3.63 -4.77
C LEU A 277 9.93 -4.08 -6.14
N ALA A 278 10.14 -3.30 -7.21
CA ALA A 278 9.76 -3.70 -8.56
C ALA A 278 10.33 -5.08 -8.97
N ARG A 279 11.60 -5.36 -8.63
CA ARG A 279 12.23 -6.66 -8.88
C ARG A 279 11.64 -7.77 -8.01
N MET A 280 11.39 -7.51 -6.73
CA MET A 280 10.75 -8.46 -5.82
C MET A 280 9.35 -8.84 -6.30
N GLU A 281 8.54 -7.85 -6.67
CA GLU A 281 7.19 -8.01 -7.22
C GLU A 281 7.23 -8.80 -8.53
N HIS A 282 8.12 -8.43 -9.46
CA HIS A 282 8.28 -9.12 -10.74
C HIS A 282 8.76 -10.57 -10.59
N ALA A 283 9.60 -10.87 -9.59
CA ALA A 283 10.03 -12.22 -9.26
C ALA A 283 8.88 -13.05 -8.66
N GLY A 284 8.07 -12.47 -7.77
CA GLY A 284 6.95 -13.15 -7.13
C GLY A 284 7.37 -14.30 -6.21
N ILE A 285 6.40 -15.09 -5.74
CA ILE A 285 6.61 -16.25 -4.86
C ILE A 285 5.75 -17.45 -5.26
N THR A 286 6.29 -18.66 -5.13
CA THR A 286 5.56 -19.91 -5.45
C THR A 286 4.72 -20.36 -4.26
N VAL A 287 3.51 -20.82 -4.55
CA VAL A 287 2.66 -21.51 -3.58
C VAL A 287 2.27 -22.91 -4.08
N ALA A 288 2.22 -23.87 -3.16
CA ALA A 288 1.70 -25.21 -3.39
C ALA A 288 0.16 -25.15 -3.48
N ALA A 289 -0.36 -24.89 -4.67
CA ALA A 289 -1.80 -24.71 -4.88
C ALA A 289 -2.63 -25.94 -4.48
N GLU A 290 -2.14 -27.15 -4.75
CA GLU A 290 -2.81 -28.40 -4.39
C GLU A 290 -2.93 -28.58 -2.87
N GLU A 291 -1.89 -28.17 -2.13
CA GLU A 291 -1.88 -28.18 -0.66
C GLU A 291 -2.96 -27.24 -0.11
N LEU A 292 -3.01 -26.02 -0.63
CA LEU A 292 -4.01 -25.01 -0.23
C LEU A 292 -5.44 -25.47 -0.57
N GLN A 293 -5.66 -26.04 -1.75
CA GLN A 293 -6.96 -26.58 -2.14
C GLN A 293 -7.39 -27.76 -1.24
N ARG A 294 -6.46 -28.63 -0.86
CA ARG A 294 -6.76 -29.73 0.07
C ARG A 294 -7.16 -29.19 1.44
N GLN A 295 -6.44 -28.18 1.95
CA GLN A 295 -6.80 -27.52 3.20
C GLN A 295 -8.15 -26.81 3.10
N SER A 296 -8.46 -26.17 1.96
CA SER A 296 -9.76 -25.53 1.73
C SER A 296 -10.90 -26.54 1.83
N ARG A 297 -10.80 -27.70 1.15
CA ARG A 297 -11.82 -28.75 1.24
C ARG A 297 -12.03 -29.25 2.67
N ALA A 298 -10.94 -29.47 3.40
CA ALA A 298 -11.02 -29.87 4.81
C ALA A 298 -11.69 -28.81 5.70
N ALA A 299 -11.37 -27.53 5.47
CA ALA A 299 -12.02 -26.41 6.16
C ALA A 299 -13.53 -26.36 5.83
N GLY A 300 -13.90 -26.55 4.56
CA GLY A 300 -15.30 -26.61 4.13
C GLY A 300 -16.12 -27.67 4.87
N THR A 301 -15.60 -28.91 4.97
CA THR A 301 -16.27 -29.98 5.73
C THR A 301 -16.43 -29.63 7.21
N LEU A 302 -15.45 -28.96 7.83
CA LEU A 302 -15.55 -28.52 9.22
C LEU A 302 -16.58 -27.39 9.39
N ILE A 303 -16.64 -26.45 8.44
CA ILE A 303 -17.62 -25.36 8.43
C ILE A 303 -19.04 -25.91 8.32
N GLU A 304 -19.27 -26.89 7.44
CA GLU A 304 -20.57 -27.57 7.31
C GLU A 304 -20.98 -28.26 8.61
N ARG A 305 -20.05 -29.00 9.22
CA ARG A 305 -20.30 -29.67 10.51
C ARG A 305 -20.64 -28.66 11.62
N LEU A 306 -19.84 -27.61 11.79
CA LEU A 306 -20.09 -26.56 12.77
C LEU A 306 -21.41 -25.84 12.51
N THR A 307 -21.77 -25.63 11.25
CA THR A 307 -23.05 -25.01 10.88
C THR A 307 -24.23 -25.88 11.34
N ALA A 308 -24.17 -27.19 11.11
CA ALA A 308 -25.19 -28.13 11.58
C ALA A 308 -25.28 -28.16 13.12
N GLU A 309 -24.14 -28.19 13.82
CA GLU A 309 -24.09 -28.15 15.29
C GLU A 309 -24.69 -26.83 15.83
N ILE A 310 -24.40 -25.68 15.20
CA ILE A 310 -24.96 -24.38 15.58
C ILE A 310 -26.49 -24.39 15.43
N TYR A 311 -27.01 -24.94 14.32
CA TYR A 311 -28.46 -25.04 14.11
C TYR A 311 -29.13 -26.00 15.10
N GLU A 312 -28.48 -27.10 15.44
CA GLU A 312 -28.98 -28.03 16.46
C GLU A 312 -29.07 -27.35 17.83
N ILE A 313 -28.04 -26.60 18.23
CA ILE A 313 -28.03 -25.88 19.51
C ILE A 313 -29.05 -24.73 19.52
N ALA A 314 -29.22 -24.02 18.40
CA ALA A 314 -30.21 -22.95 18.27
C ALA A 314 -31.66 -23.48 18.15
N GLY A 315 -31.83 -24.72 17.69
CA GLY A 315 -33.13 -25.35 17.47
C GLY A 315 -33.79 -25.00 16.13
N HIS A 316 -33.17 -24.16 15.30
CA HIS A 316 -33.60 -23.84 13.94
C HIS A 316 -32.46 -23.25 13.10
N GLU A 317 -32.69 -23.18 11.79
CA GLU A 317 -31.77 -22.50 10.87
C GLU A 317 -31.94 -20.99 10.91
N PHE A 318 -30.83 -20.27 10.79
CA PHE A 318 -30.78 -18.81 10.66
C PHE A 318 -29.51 -18.38 9.92
N ASN A 319 -29.45 -17.14 9.48
CA ASN A 319 -28.23 -16.61 8.87
C ASN A 319 -27.18 -16.29 9.95
N ILE A 320 -26.26 -17.23 10.19
CA ILE A 320 -25.15 -17.12 11.16
C ILE A 320 -24.24 -15.91 10.86
N ASP A 321 -24.14 -15.53 9.59
CA ASP A 321 -23.29 -14.42 9.13
C ASP A 321 -23.97 -13.06 9.30
N SER A 322 -25.27 -13.02 9.63
CA SER A 322 -25.98 -11.79 9.96
C SER A 322 -25.83 -11.44 11.44
N PRO A 323 -25.13 -10.35 11.82
CA PRO A 323 -24.97 -9.97 13.22
C PRO A 323 -26.32 -9.75 13.93
N LYS A 324 -27.33 -9.28 13.18
CA LYS A 324 -28.68 -9.05 13.70
C LYS A 324 -29.41 -10.35 14.05
N GLN A 325 -29.41 -11.33 13.15
CA GLN A 325 -30.05 -12.62 13.43
C GLN A 325 -29.29 -13.37 14.52
N LEU A 326 -27.96 -13.31 14.49
CA LEU A 326 -27.15 -13.92 15.55
C LEU A 326 -27.42 -13.28 16.92
N ALA A 327 -27.50 -11.94 16.99
CA ALA A 327 -27.85 -11.25 18.23
C ALA A 327 -29.23 -11.66 18.76
N GLN A 328 -30.21 -11.87 17.87
CA GLN A 328 -31.52 -12.37 18.26
C GLN A 328 -31.44 -13.74 18.92
N VAL A 329 -30.73 -14.70 18.31
CA VAL A 329 -30.56 -16.04 18.88
C VAL A 329 -29.83 -15.98 20.23
N LEU A 330 -28.70 -15.27 20.31
CA LEU A 330 -27.89 -15.20 21.53
C LEU A 330 -28.62 -14.53 22.70
N PHE A 331 -29.21 -13.36 22.48
CA PHE A 331 -29.69 -12.50 23.57
C PHE A 331 -31.19 -12.58 23.82
N THR A 332 -31.99 -12.93 22.82
CA THR A 332 -33.45 -13.04 22.97
C THR A 332 -33.87 -14.48 23.25
N GLU A 333 -33.37 -15.43 22.46
CA GLU A 333 -33.83 -16.82 22.52
C GLU A 333 -33.06 -17.60 23.59
N LEU A 334 -31.73 -17.58 23.53
CA LEU A 334 -30.86 -18.20 24.54
C LEU A 334 -30.70 -17.36 25.81
N LYS A 335 -31.18 -16.11 25.80
CA LYS A 335 -31.19 -15.19 26.95
C LYS A 335 -29.80 -14.98 27.59
N LEU A 336 -28.76 -15.01 26.78
CA LEU A 336 -27.39 -14.72 27.24
C LEU A 336 -27.26 -13.22 27.62
N PRO A 337 -26.34 -12.87 28.52
CA PRO A 337 -26.18 -11.49 28.95
C PRO A 337 -25.64 -10.60 27.82
N VAL A 338 -26.12 -9.37 27.75
CA VAL A 338 -25.60 -8.36 26.83
C VAL A 338 -24.35 -7.73 27.43
N ILE A 339 -23.21 -7.95 26.79
CA ILE A 339 -21.90 -7.46 27.27
C ILE A 339 -21.61 -6.05 26.72
N LYS A 340 -21.81 -5.85 25.41
CA LYS A 340 -21.45 -4.60 24.70
C LYS A 340 -22.55 -4.18 23.74
N ARG A 341 -22.80 -2.87 23.64
CA ARG A 341 -23.70 -2.26 22.65
C ARG A 341 -22.92 -1.26 21.80
N THR A 342 -23.22 -1.24 20.52
CA THR A 342 -22.74 -0.27 19.54
C THR A 342 -23.90 0.61 19.08
N GLN A 343 -23.60 1.63 18.27
CA GLN A 343 -24.63 2.48 17.65
C GLN A 343 -25.62 1.68 16.79
N THR A 344 -25.22 0.51 16.28
CA THR A 344 -26.01 -0.33 15.39
C THR A 344 -26.76 -1.47 16.10
N GLY A 345 -26.58 -1.63 17.42
CA GLY A 345 -27.30 -2.62 18.22
C GLY A 345 -26.42 -3.34 19.22
N VAL A 346 -26.81 -4.57 19.59
CA VAL A 346 -26.00 -5.41 20.48
C VAL A 346 -24.83 -6.00 19.70
N SER A 347 -23.63 -5.94 20.27
CA SER A 347 -22.43 -6.46 19.60
C SER A 347 -22.41 -7.99 19.59
N THR A 348 -21.90 -8.55 18.50
CA THR A 348 -21.53 -9.97 18.38
C THR A 348 -20.10 -10.08 17.85
N ASP A 349 -19.25 -9.13 18.24
CA ASP A 349 -17.83 -9.10 17.91
C ASP A 349 -17.06 -10.24 18.61
N GLN A 350 -15.77 -10.36 18.30
CA GLN A 350 -14.95 -11.45 18.79
C GLN A 350 -14.87 -11.46 20.32
N GLU A 351 -14.58 -10.31 20.94
CA GLU A 351 -14.47 -10.15 22.40
C GLU A 351 -15.77 -10.59 23.10
N VAL A 352 -16.93 -10.14 22.62
CA VAL A 352 -18.23 -10.52 23.19
C VAL A 352 -18.48 -12.02 23.08
N LEU A 353 -18.21 -12.62 21.92
CA LEU A 353 -18.42 -14.06 21.74
C LEU A 353 -17.45 -14.90 22.58
N GLU A 354 -16.22 -14.44 22.81
CA GLU A 354 -15.24 -15.11 23.66
C GLU A 354 -15.71 -15.14 25.12
N GLU A 355 -16.21 -14.02 25.64
CA GLU A 355 -16.75 -13.97 27.00
C GLU A 355 -18.03 -14.81 27.14
N LEU A 356 -18.95 -14.75 26.17
CA LEU A 356 -20.16 -15.58 26.16
C LEU A 356 -19.85 -17.08 26.05
N SER A 357 -18.72 -17.45 25.44
CA SER A 357 -18.30 -18.84 25.30
C SER A 357 -18.02 -19.53 26.64
N LEU A 358 -17.79 -18.75 27.70
CA LEU A 358 -17.63 -19.26 29.07
C LEU A 358 -18.97 -19.74 29.67
N GLN A 359 -20.09 -19.25 29.15
CA GLN A 359 -21.43 -19.52 29.66
C GLN A 359 -22.22 -20.48 28.77
N HIS A 360 -21.94 -20.49 27.47
CA HIS A 360 -22.70 -21.27 26.51
C HIS A 360 -21.80 -21.80 25.37
N PRO A 361 -22.04 -23.03 24.85
CA PRO A 361 -21.20 -23.62 23.80
C PRO A 361 -21.34 -22.93 22.42
N LEU A 362 -22.52 -22.40 22.08
CA LEU A 362 -22.80 -21.82 20.76
C LEU A 362 -21.84 -20.67 20.34
N PRO A 363 -21.56 -19.66 21.19
CA PRO A 363 -20.56 -18.62 20.87
C PRO A 363 -19.19 -19.17 20.46
N ARG A 364 -18.71 -20.26 21.10
CA ARG A 364 -17.44 -20.89 20.74
C ARG A 364 -17.45 -21.48 19.33
N GLN A 365 -18.52 -22.18 18.97
CA GLN A 365 -18.66 -22.76 17.63
C GLN A 365 -18.74 -21.68 16.55
N ILE A 366 -19.38 -20.55 16.86
CA ILE A 366 -19.44 -19.41 15.94
C ILE A 366 -18.06 -18.78 15.72
N LEU A 367 -17.28 -18.59 16.78
CA LEU A 367 -15.91 -18.11 16.67
C LEU A 367 -15.06 -19.02 15.80
N GLU A 368 -15.16 -20.34 16.01
CA GLU A 368 -14.44 -21.33 15.22
C GLU A 368 -14.89 -21.34 13.75
N ARG A 369 -16.21 -21.28 13.49
CA ARG A 369 -16.77 -21.18 12.13
C ARG A 369 -16.30 -19.90 11.42
N ARG A 370 -16.38 -18.74 12.08
CA ARG A 370 -15.91 -17.45 11.51
C ARG A 370 -14.42 -17.48 11.21
N HIS A 371 -13.63 -18.08 12.10
CA HIS A 371 -12.20 -18.27 11.89
C HIS A 371 -11.93 -19.11 10.63
N LEU A 372 -12.59 -20.26 10.49
CA LEU A 372 -12.43 -21.14 9.33
C LEU A 372 -12.90 -20.50 8.02
N ILE A 373 -14.02 -19.78 8.02
CA ILE A 373 -14.51 -19.06 6.83
C ILE A 373 -13.49 -18.01 6.39
N LYS A 374 -12.97 -17.21 7.32
CA LYS A 374 -11.94 -16.21 7.01
C LYS A 374 -10.67 -16.87 6.50
N LEU A 375 -10.23 -17.96 7.13
CA LEU A 375 -9.06 -18.74 6.73
C LEU A 375 -9.22 -19.26 5.29
N GLN A 376 -10.37 -19.88 5.00
CA GLN A 376 -10.71 -20.45 3.71
C GLN A 376 -10.76 -19.38 2.62
N GLY A 377 -11.60 -18.35 2.79
CA GLY A 377 -11.80 -17.32 1.77
C GLY A 377 -10.60 -16.39 1.58
N THR A 378 -9.94 -15.97 2.67
CA THR A 378 -8.84 -14.97 2.58
C THR A 378 -7.52 -15.58 2.12
N TYR A 379 -7.27 -16.86 2.44
CA TYR A 379 -5.98 -17.48 2.18
C TYR A 379 -6.08 -18.73 1.32
N LEU A 380 -6.88 -19.73 1.72
CA LEU A 380 -6.84 -21.04 1.08
C LEU A 380 -7.40 -21.01 -0.36
N ASP A 381 -8.45 -20.24 -0.61
CA ASP A 381 -9.06 -20.08 -1.92
C ASP A 381 -8.46 -18.92 -2.71
N ALA A 382 -8.18 -17.79 -2.05
CA ALA A 382 -7.66 -16.60 -2.70
C ALA A 382 -6.21 -16.75 -3.20
N LEU A 383 -5.30 -17.34 -2.42
CA LEU A 383 -3.89 -17.43 -2.81
C LEU A 383 -3.69 -18.25 -4.11
N PRO A 384 -4.32 -19.42 -4.31
CA PRO A 384 -4.24 -20.14 -5.58
C PRO A 384 -4.80 -19.35 -6.76
N ALA A 385 -5.89 -18.60 -6.55
CA ALA A 385 -6.52 -17.79 -7.60
C ALA A 385 -5.66 -16.59 -8.04
N LEU A 386 -4.80 -16.08 -7.14
CA LEU A 386 -3.87 -14.97 -7.42
C LEU A 386 -2.59 -15.41 -8.15
N ARG A 387 -2.44 -16.70 -8.48
CA ARG A 387 -1.30 -17.18 -9.26
C ARG A 387 -1.41 -16.66 -10.68
N ASN A 388 -0.34 -16.01 -11.14
CA ASN A 388 -0.23 -15.64 -12.55
C ASN A 388 -0.15 -16.91 -13.41
N SER A 389 -0.96 -16.98 -14.46
CA SER A 389 -1.08 -18.15 -15.33
C SER A 389 0.19 -18.48 -16.12
N HIS A 390 1.03 -17.46 -16.39
CA HIS A 390 2.27 -17.63 -17.15
C HIS A 390 3.44 -18.03 -16.26
N THR A 391 3.62 -17.38 -15.10
CA THR A 391 4.75 -17.67 -14.19
C THR A 391 4.44 -18.80 -13.21
N GLY A 392 3.16 -19.08 -12.94
CA GLY A 392 2.72 -19.99 -11.89
C GLY A 392 2.93 -19.46 -10.46
N ARG A 393 3.34 -18.20 -10.32
CA ARG A 393 3.73 -17.53 -9.06
C ARG A 393 2.73 -16.43 -8.68
N ILE A 394 2.71 -16.06 -7.41
CA ILE A 394 1.96 -14.91 -6.89
C ILE A 394 2.86 -13.67 -6.96
N HIS A 395 2.33 -12.56 -7.45
CA HIS A 395 3.03 -11.28 -7.59
C HIS A 395 2.33 -10.20 -6.77
N ALA A 396 2.59 -10.18 -5.46
CA ALA A 396 2.07 -9.14 -4.56
C ALA A 396 2.59 -7.75 -4.95
N THR A 397 1.86 -6.70 -4.61
CA THR A 397 2.28 -5.30 -4.80
C THR A 397 2.59 -4.67 -3.44
N PHE A 398 3.78 -4.07 -3.27
CA PHE A 398 4.22 -3.41 -2.04
C PHE A 398 4.10 -1.89 -2.15
N HIS A 399 3.41 -1.22 -1.22
CA HIS A 399 3.19 0.22 -1.31
C HIS A 399 4.06 0.96 -0.30
N GLN A 400 4.77 2.00 -0.77
CA GLN A 400 5.61 2.88 0.06
C GLN A 400 4.83 4.03 0.69
N THR A 401 3.72 4.46 0.07
CA THR A 401 3.04 5.73 0.39
C THR A 401 1.70 5.56 1.10
N VAL A 402 1.50 4.47 1.85
CA VAL A 402 0.20 4.13 2.46
C VAL A 402 0.18 4.30 3.97
N ALA A 403 1.13 3.70 4.69
CA ALA A 403 1.11 3.73 6.15
C ALA A 403 1.93 4.90 6.67
N ALA A 404 1.30 5.87 7.35
CA ALA A 404 1.96 7.07 7.88
C ALA A 404 3.23 6.80 8.72
N THR A 405 3.37 5.59 9.27
CA THR A 405 4.56 5.13 10.00
C THR A 405 5.81 4.88 9.13
N GLY A 406 5.71 4.96 7.79
CA GLY A 406 6.80 4.61 6.87
C GLY A 406 6.96 3.10 6.59
N ARG A 407 6.11 2.25 7.18
CA ARG A 407 6.12 0.81 6.88
C ARG A 407 5.54 0.53 5.50
N LEU A 408 6.16 -0.40 4.78
CA LEU A 408 5.56 -0.96 3.57
C LEU A 408 4.20 -1.58 3.90
N SER A 409 3.23 -1.44 3.01
CA SER A 409 2.02 -2.26 3.01
C SER A 409 2.03 -3.20 1.79
N SER A 410 1.13 -4.18 1.73
CA SER A 410 1.03 -5.08 0.57
C SER A 410 -0.41 -5.36 0.16
N SER A 411 -0.66 -5.49 -1.14
CA SER A 411 -1.93 -5.92 -1.72
C SER A 411 -1.74 -7.03 -2.75
N ASP A 412 -2.84 -7.75 -3.02
CA ASP A 412 -2.96 -8.74 -4.10
C ASP A 412 -1.88 -9.86 -4.07
N PRO A 413 -1.67 -10.54 -2.93
CA PRO A 413 -2.39 -10.46 -1.64
C PRO A 413 -1.66 -9.59 -0.59
N ASN A 414 -2.37 -9.26 0.50
CA ASN A 414 -1.71 -8.69 1.68
C ASN A 414 -0.98 -9.79 2.48
N LEU A 415 0.32 -9.94 2.20
CA LEU A 415 1.19 -10.95 2.81
C LEU A 415 1.43 -10.71 4.31
N GLN A 416 1.22 -9.49 4.79
CA GLN A 416 1.46 -9.13 6.20
C GLN A 416 0.38 -9.67 7.13
N ASN A 417 -0.84 -9.89 6.60
CA ASN A 417 -1.97 -10.37 7.39
C ASN A 417 -1.92 -11.88 7.66
N ILE A 418 -1.03 -12.64 7.00
CA ILE A 418 -0.93 -14.09 7.17
C ILE A 418 -0.50 -14.41 8.60
N PRO A 419 -1.32 -15.10 9.41
CA PRO A 419 -1.03 -15.33 10.83
C PRO A 419 0.33 -16.01 11.04
N VAL A 420 1.10 -15.53 12.03
CA VAL A 420 2.46 -16.02 12.33
C VAL A 420 2.43 -17.10 13.41
N ARG A 421 1.61 -16.90 14.46
CA ARG A 421 1.69 -17.65 15.72
C ARG A 421 0.70 -18.81 15.82
N THR A 422 -0.26 -18.91 14.91
CA THR A 422 -1.27 -19.98 14.91
C THR A 422 -0.80 -21.19 14.10
N GLU A 423 -1.35 -22.37 14.37
CA GLU A 423 -0.99 -23.60 13.65
C GLU A 423 -1.43 -23.52 12.18
N GLU A 424 -2.60 -22.93 11.95
CA GLU A 424 -3.24 -22.65 10.66
C GLU A 424 -2.40 -21.66 9.86
N GLY A 425 -1.94 -20.58 10.50
CA GLY A 425 -1.02 -19.62 9.89
C GLY A 425 0.29 -20.27 9.47
N ARG A 426 0.84 -21.17 10.31
CA ARG A 426 2.01 -21.98 9.96
C ARG A 426 1.73 -22.93 8.79
N LYS A 427 0.54 -23.54 8.71
CA LYS A 427 0.10 -24.38 7.58
C LYS A 427 0.05 -23.58 6.27
N ILE A 428 -0.54 -22.38 6.29
CA ILE A 428 -0.55 -21.47 5.14
C ILE A 428 0.87 -21.09 4.74
N ARG A 429 1.72 -20.70 5.70
CA ARG A 429 3.12 -20.33 5.43
C ARG A 429 3.92 -21.48 4.82
N ARG A 430 3.67 -22.73 5.22
CA ARG A 430 4.28 -23.92 4.60
C ARG A 430 3.86 -24.14 3.14
N ALA A 431 2.74 -23.59 2.72
CA ALA A 431 2.34 -23.63 1.31
C ALA A 431 3.20 -22.71 0.44
N PHE A 432 3.89 -21.71 1.00
CA PHE A 432 4.90 -20.95 0.27
C PHE A 432 6.16 -21.80 0.16
N VAL A 433 6.54 -22.14 -1.08
CA VAL A 433 7.59 -23.12 -1.36
C VAL A 433 8.69 -22.53 -2.22
N ALA A 434 9.90 -23.06 -2.06
CA ALA A 434 11.02 -22.74 -2.93
C ALA A 434 10.86 -23.43 -4.30
N GLU A 435 11.47 -22.89 -5.34
CA GLU A 435 11.59 -23.62 -6.61
C GLU A 435 12.54 -24.82 -6.47
N PRO A 436 12.39 -25.87 -7.30
CA PRO A 436 13.32 -26.99 -7.31
C PRO A 436 14.78 -26.54 -7.39
N GLY A 437 15.62 -27.10 -6.52
CA GLY A 437 17.05 -26.73 -6.44
C GLY A 437 17.34 -25.47 -5.61
N THR A 438 16.33 -24.79 -5.06
CA THR A 438 16.49 -23.60 -4.22
C THR A 438 15.96 -23.82 -2.79
N LYS A 439 16.23 -22.88 -1.89
CA LYS A 439 15.68 -22.86 -0.51
C LYS A 439 15.16 -21.47 -0.18
N LEU A 440 14.07 -21.41 0.59
CA LEU A 440 13.62 -20.17 1.20
C LEU A 440 14.47 -19.89 2.45
N VAL A 441 14.96 -18.65 2.55
CA VAL A 441 15.71 -18.16 3.71
C VAL A 441 14.90 -17.01 4.31
N SER A 442 14.73 -17.03 5.64
CA SER A 442 14.12 -15.94 6.39
C SER A 442 15.18 -15.26 7.23
N ALA A 443 15.30 -13.94 7.09
CA ALA A 443 16.13 -13.09 7.92
C ALA A 443 15.22 -12.06 8.59
N ASP A 444 15.26 -11.99 9.91
CA ASP A 444 14.34 -11.19 10.73
C ASP A 444 15.12 -10.34 11.74
N TYR A 445 14.67 -9.10 11.93
CA TYR A 445 15.22 -8.23 12.96
C TYR A 445 14.59 -8.54 14.31
N SER A 446 15.37 -9.12 15.22
CA SER A 446 14.88 -9.48 16.56
C SER A 446 14.56 -8.22 17.37
N GLN A 447 13.26 -7.96 17.56
CA GLN A 447 12.72 -6.92 18.47
C GLN A 447 13.14 -5.48 18.11
N ILE A 448 13.02 -5.10 16.83
CA ILE A 448 13.21 -3.72 16.37
C ILE A 448 11.99 -2.82 16.59
#